data_AF-A0A7S1THF3-F1
#
_entry.id   AF-A0A7S1THF3-F1
#
_cell.length_a   1.000
_cell.length_b   1.000
_cell.length_c   1.000
_cell.angle_alpha   90.00
_cell.angle_beta   90.00
_cell.angle_gamma   90.00
#
_symmetry.space_group_name_H-M   'P 1'
#
loop_
_entity.id
_entity.type
_entity.pdbx_description
1 polymer ?
#
loop_
_entity_poly.entity_id
_entity_poly.type
_entity_poly.pdbx_seq_one_letter_code
_entity_poly.pdbx_strand_id
1 'polypeptide(L)'
;MDGLDAIESDYSRLQDVQENLWRKTFAILDEMIAAFDEVAEPTLGMRVQSADASTTQSGGTLSVSGLSIPQRPTPPGTKIKTFVKRSRDEVVAAQKDVHVVLSKLSKDIDRLLPPLESPGSVPFCNPPVKFDVELVGKGVADHFFRNGQFGVGNAFLREAGIDEGGSLAKKSPFREMLTILGDLKKRILGPAITWAEKHQEQLEERRSNIAFRLHSLEYTRYLR
;
A
#
# COMPACT_ATOMS: atom_id res chain seq x y z
N MET A 1 26.75 7.66 11.30
CA MET A 1 26.30 8.14 9.98
C MET A 1 26.55 7.06 8.93
N ASP A 2 27.71 6.38 8.95
CA ASP A 2 28.12 5.34 7.98
C ASP A 2 27.18 4.15 7.74
N GLY A 3 26.28 3.83 8.67
CA GLY A 3 25.37 2.69 8.54
C GLY A 3 24.21 2.92 7.58
N LEU A 4 23.65 4.14 7.56
CA LEU A 4 22.51 4.47 6.69
C LEU A 4 22.93 4.50 5.22
N ASP A 5 24.10 5.06 4.93
CA ASP A 5 24.69 5.10 3.58
C ASP A 5 24.96 3.69 3.05
N ALA A 6 25.35 2.74 3.92
CA ALA A 6 25.55 1.35 3.55
C ALA A 6 24.22 0.65 3.17
N ILE A 7 23.14 0.93 3.90
CA ILE A 7 21.79 0.40 3.57
C ILE A 7 21.28 1.01 2.27
N GLU A 8 21.45 2.31 2.07
CA GLU A 8 21.04 2.98 0.83
C GLU A 8 21.81 2.43 -0.39
N SER A 9 23.11 2.14 -0.21
CA SER A 9 23.92 1.46 -1.21
C SER A 9 23.43 0.04 -1.50
N ASP A 10 23.20 -0.79 -0.47
CA ASP A 10 22.72 -2.18 -0.65
C ASP A 10 21.29 -2.24 -1.21
N TYR A 11 20.43 -1.27 -0.88
CA TYR A 11 19.10 -1.12 -1.46
C TYR A 11 19.18 -0.78 -2.95
N SER A 12 20.05 0.16 -3.33
CA SER A 12 20.30 0.49 -4.74
C SER A 12 20.80 -0.73 -5.51
N ARG A 13 21.72 -1.51 -4.93
CA ARG A 13 22.20 -2.77 -5.53
C ARG A 13 21.10 -3.81 -5.67
N LEU A 14 20.17 -3.88 -4.72
CA LEU A 14 19.02 -4.78 -4.82
C LEU A 14 18.12 -4.39 -6.01
N GLN A 15 17.87 -3.10 -6.20
CA GLN A 15 17.11 -2.60 -7.34
C GLN A 15 17.78 -2.95 -8.66
N ASP A 16 19.10 -2.77 -8.78
CA ASP A 16 19.84 -3.12 -9.99
C ASP A 16 19.75 -4.62 -10.31
N VAL A 17 19.87 -5.50 -9.30
CA VAL A 17 19.79 -6.95 -9.51
C VAL A 17 18.35 -7.37 -9.86
N GLN A 18 17.34 -6.75 -9.25
CA GLN A 18 15.94 -6.98 -9.62
C GLN A 18 15.63 -6.55 -11.05
N GLU A 19 16.07 -5.36 -11.46
CA GLU A 19 15.93 -4.87 -12.85
C GLU A 19 16.60 -5.83 -13.84
N ASN A 20 17.81 -6.30 -13.54
CA ASN A 20 18.50 -7.29 -14.36
C ASN A 20 17.75 -8.64 -14.42
N LEU A 21 17.14 -9.07 -13.33
CA LEU A 21 16.31 -10.29 -13.30
C LEU A 21 15.09 -10.14 -14.20
N TRP A 22 14.36 -9.04 -14.10
CA TRP A 22 13.19 -8.77 -14.95
C TRP A 22 13.59 -8.73 -16.42
N ARG A 23 14.68 -8.02 -16.76
CA ARG A 23 15.19 -7.98 -18.15
C ARG A 23 15.55 -9.36 -18.70
N LYS A 24 16.25 -10.18 -17.91
CA LYS A 24 16.62 -11.55 -18.32
C LYS A 24 15.39 -12.45 -18.49
N THR A 25 14.46 -12.40 -17.54
CA THR A 25 13.23 -13.21 -17.61
C THR A 25 12.36 -12.83 -18.80
N PHE A 26 12.20 -11.53 -19.10
CA PHE A 26 11.49 -11.10 -20.31
C PHE A 26 12.20 -11.53 -21.60
N ALA A 27 13.53 -11.37 -21.69
CA ALA A 27 14.28 -11.82 -22.87
C ALA A 27 14.16 -13.34 -23.11
N ILE A 28 14.19 -14.13 -22.03
CA ILE A 28 13.98 -15.59 -22.09
C ILE A 28 12.57 -15.91 -22.56
N LEU A 29 11.55 -15.16 -22.12
CA LEU A 29 10.17 -15.35 -22.57
C LEU A 29 10.02 -15.03 -24.08
N ASP A 30 10.65 -13.96 -24.55
CA ASP A 30 10.66 -13.61 -25.98
C ASP A 30 11.35 -14.70 -26.82
N GLU A 31 12.46 -15.25 -26.33
CA GLU A 31 13.17 -16.36 -26.99
C GLU A 31 12.34 -17.67 -26.94
N MET A 32 11.60 -17.91 -25.86
CA MET A 32 10.63 -19.02 -25.79
C MET A 32 9.53 -18.87 -26.83
N ILE A 33 8.93 -17.68 -26.96
CA ILE A 33 7.87 -17.40 -27.94
C ILE A 33 8.39 -17.64 -29.35
N ALA A 34 9.55 -17.07 -29.71
CA ALA A 34 10.17 -17.26 -31.02
C ALA A 34 10.47 -18.74 -31.32
N ALA A 35 10.97 -19.50 -30.34
CA ALA A 35 11.25 -20.92 -30.49
C ALA A 35 9.96 -21.77 -30.65
N PHE A 36 8.83 -21.33 -30.10
CA PHE A 36 7.53 -21.98 -30.31
C PHE A 36 6.95 -21.65 -31.69
N ASP A 37 7.08 -20.41 -32.17
CA ASP A 37 6.63 -20.00 -33.50
C ASP A 37 7.41 -20.71 -34.62
N GLU A 38 8.73 -20.88 -34.50
CA GLU A 38 9.54 -21.67 -35.45
C GLU A 38 9.12 -23.14 -35.57
N VAL A 39 8.49 -23.70 -34.54
CA VAL A 39 7.99 -25.08 -34.55
C VAL A 39 6.56 -25.17 -35.09
N ALA A 40 5.80 -24.07 -35.07
CA ALA A 40 4.45 -24.00 -35.64
C ALA A 40 4.46 -23.94 -37.18
N GLU A 41 5.41 -23.21 -37.77
CA GLU A 41 5.57 -23.05 -39.23
C GLU A 41 5.78 -24.37 -40.03
N PRO A 42 6.64 -25.33 -39.64
CA PRO A 42 6.85 -26.57 -40.40
C PRO A 42 5.64 -27.51 -40.42
N THR A 43 4.64 -27.29 -39.55
CA THR A 43 3.42 -28.12 -39.48
C THR A 43 2.33 -27.72 -40.47
N LEU A 44 2.39 -26.52 -41.07
CA LEU A 44 1.40 -26.06 -42.05
C LEU A 44 1.71 -26.47 -43.50
N GLY A 45 2.87 -27.09 -43.76
CA GLY A 45 3.35 -27.44 -45.10
C GLY A 45 3.00 -28.82 -45.66
N MET A 46 2.19 -29.66 -44.98
CA MET A 46 1.89 -31.03 -45.43
C MET A 46 0.39 -31.32 -45.60
N ARG A 47 -0.21 -30.79 -46.69
CA ARG A 47 -1.43 -31.29 -47.37
C ARG A 47 -1.52 -30.52 -48.71
N VAL A 48 -1.41 -31.08 -49.92
CA VAL A 48 -2.18 -32.14 -50.58
C VAL A 48 -1.33 -32.67 -51.75
N GLN A 49 -1.28 -33.98 -51.91
CA GLN A 49 -0.78 -34.66 -53.10
C GLN A 49 -1.74 -34.41 -54.28
N SER A 50 -1.23 -34.03 -55.45
CA SER A 50 -1.89 -34.35 -56.72
C SER A 50 -0.96 -35.21 -57.55
N ALA A 51 -1.38 -36.45 -57.72
CA ALA A 51 -0.85 -37.42 -58.65
C ALA A 51 -1.09 -36.95 -60.09
N ASP A 52 -0.10 -37.16 -60.96
CA ASP A 52 -0.37 -37.60 -62.32
C ASP A 52 0.81 -38.41 -62.87
N ALA A 53 0.45 -39.53 -63.47
CA ALA A 53 1.33 -40.55 -63.99
C ALA A 53 1.79 -40.23 -65.43
N SER A 54 2.99 -40.70 -65.81
CA SER A 54 3.23 -41.49 -67.04
C SER A 54 4.74 -41.73 -67.29
N THR A 55 5.15 -42.99 -67.13
CA THR A 55 5.86 -43.84 -68.12
C THR A 55 7.09 -43.29 -68.86
N THR A 56 8.27 -43.92 -68.68
CA THR A 56 8.91 -44.87 -69.65
C THR A 56 10.37 -45.21 -69.24
N GLN A 57 10.64 -46.52 -69.08
CA GLN A 57 11.86 -47.36 -69.30
C GLN A 57 13.27 -46.69 -69.28
N SER A 58 14.34 -47.27 -68.71
CA SER A 58 14.94 -48.56 -69.08
C SER A 58 16.22 -48.84 -68.24
N GLY A 59 16.43 -50.10 -67.84
CA GLY A 59 17.70 -50.85 -67.79
C GLY A 59 18.94 -50.35 -67.02
N GLY A 60 19.43 -51.13 -66.05
CA GLY A 60 20.83 -51.04 -65.61
C GLY A 60 21.18 -51.56 -64.21
N THR A 61 21.47 -52.87 -64.12
CA THR A 61 22.43 -53.59 -63.23
C THR A 61 22.83 -53.04 -61.83
N LEU A 62 22.46 -53.83 -60.81
CA LEU A 62 23.09 -54.10 -59.51
C LEU A 62 24.37 -53.33 -59.08
N SER A 63 24.30 -52.67 -57.91
CA SER A 63 25.40 -52.63 -56.94
C SER A 63 24.87 -52.34 -55.53
N VAL A 64 24.96 -53.33 -54.63
CA VAL A 64 24.80 -53.16 -53.18
C VAL A 64 26.12 -52.65 -52.65
N SER A 65 26.18 -51.38 -52.26
CA SER A 65 27.15 -50.81 -51.31
C SER A 65 26.78 -49.35 -51.02
N GLY A 66 26.33 -49.06 -49.80
CA GLY A 66 26.12 -47.69 -49.32
C GLY A 66 24.79 -47.43 -48.63
N LEU A 67 24.40 -48.23 -47.64
CA LEU A 67 23.40 -47.81 -46.67
C LEU A 67 24.03 -46.79 -45.71
N SER A 68 24.19 -45.54 -46.17
CA SER A 68 24.20 -44.41 -45.24
C SER A 68 22.78 -44.24 -44.74
N ILE A 69 22.54 -44.67 -43.50
CA ILE A 69 21.34 -44.34 -42.75
C ILE A 69 21.22 -42.81 -42.80
N PRO A 70 20.16 -42.23 -43.38
CA PRO A 70 19.95 -40.80 -43.27
C PRO A 70 19.83 -40.47 -41.79
N GLN A 71 20.68 -39.57 -41.29
CA GLN A 71 20.51 -39.07 -39.92
C GLN A 71 19.11 -38.49 -39.82
N ARG A 72 18.28 -39.13 -38.98
CA ARG A 72 16.93 -38.68 -38.69
C ARG A 72 17.04 -37.24 -38.17
N PRO A 73 16.36 -36.25 -38.77
CA PRO A 73 16.28 -34.93 -38.16
C PRO A 73 15.71 -35.11 -36.75
N THR A 74 16.42 -34.59 -35.76
CA THR A 74 16.03 -34.72 -34.35
C THR A 74 14.62 -34.14 -34.17
N PRO A 75 13.72 -34.83 -33.43
CA PRO A 75 12.34 -34.38 -33.34
C PRO A 75 12.29 -33.00 -32.65
N PRO A 76 11.49 -32.05 -33.19
CA PRO A 76 11.47 -30.64 -32.75
C PRO A 76 11.22 -30.47 -31.24
N GLY A 77 10.49 -31.40 -30.62
CA GLY A 77 10.21 -31.38 -29.18
C GLY A 77 11.43 -31.60 -28.27
N THR A 78 12.56 -32.12 -28.76
CA THR A 78 13.77 -32.29 -27.92
C THR A 78 14.48 -30.95 -27.73
N LYS A 79 14.51 -30.10 -28.77
CA LYS A 79 15.11 -28.76 -28.73
C LYS A 79 14.38 -27.84 -27.76
N ILE A 80 13.04 -27.83 -27.83
CA ILE A 80 12.19 -27.07 -26.90
C ILE A 80 12.42 -27.54 -25.46
N LYS A 81 12.45 -28.86 -25.20
CA LYS A 81 12.69 -29.39 -23.84
C LYS A 81 14.05 -28.98 -23.27
N THR A 82 15.11 -29.02 -24.08
CA THR A 82 16.45 -28.58 -23.64
C THR A 82 16.50 -27.07 -23.42
N PHE A 83 15.81 -26.31 -24.26
CA PHE A 83 15.72 -24.86 -24.16
C PHE A 83 14.99 -24.45 -22.87
N VAL A 84 13.78 -24.94 -22.65
CA VAL A 84 12.99 -24.70 -21.43
C VAL A 84 13.75 -25.07 -20.16
N LYS A 85 14.51 -26.18 -20.18
CA LYS A 85 15.35 -26.57 -19.04
C LYS A 85 16.47 -25.56 -18.78
N ARG A 86 17.18 -25.13 -19.83
CA ARG A 86 18.24 -24.12 -19.73
C ARG A 86 17.69 -22.79 -19.21
N SER A 87 16.58 -22.32 -19.78
CA SER A 87 15.88 -21.10 -19.39
C SER A 87 15.47 -21.14 -17.91
N ARG A 88 14.92 -22.27 -17.45
CA ARG A 88 14.61 -22.47 -16.02
C ARG A 88 15.85 -22.33 -15.15
N ASP A 89 16.94 -23.02 -15.50
CA ASP A 89 18.17 -23.02 -14.69
C ASP A 89 18.79 -21.61 -14.62
N GLU A 90 18.69 -20.84 -15.70
CA GLU A 90 19.15 -19.44 -15.77
C GLU A 90 18.30 -18.49 -14.90
N VAL A 91 16.97 -18.62 -14.95
CA VAL A 91 16.07 -17.85 -14.08
C VAL A 91 16.30 -18.20 -12.61
N VAL A 92 16.50 -19.48 -12.28
CA VAL A 92 16.80 -19.93 -10.92
C VAL A 92 18.14 -19.36 -10.42
N ALA A 93 19.16 -19.32 -11.29
CA ALA A 93 20.45 -18.71 -10.96
C ALA A 93 20.30 -17.21 -10.66
N ALA A 94 19.60 -16.47 -11.53
CA ALA A 94 19.38 -15.04 -11.33
C ALA A 94 18.53 -14.73 -10.08
N GLN A 95 17.57 -15.60 -9.72
CA GLN A 95 16.80 -15.47 -8.48
C GLN A 95 17.68 -15.67 -7.23
N LYS A 96 18.69 -16.54 -7.30
CA LYS A 96 19.65 -16.74 -6.22
C LYS A 96 20.49 -15.48 -5.96
N ASP A 97 20.86 -14.76 -7.01
CA ASP A 97 21.62 -13.51 -6.90
C ASP A 97 20.81 -12.42 -6.16
N VAL A 98 19.52 -12.27 -6.46
CA VAL A 98 18.61 -11.39 -5.71
C VAL A 98 18.55 -11.78 -4.23
N HIS A 99 18.41 -13.08 -3.94
CA HIS A 99 18.33 -13.57 -2.57
C HIS A 99 19.59 -13.27 -1.75
N VAL A 100 20.78 -13.33 -2.37
CA VAL A 100 22.05 -13.01 -1.70
C VAL A 100 22.08 -11.54 -1.28
N VAL A 101 21.72 -10.62 -2.17
CA VAL A 101 21.70 -9.17 -1.86
C VAL A 101 20.62 -8.86 -0.83
N LEU A 102 19.43 -9.44 -0.97
CA LEU A 102 18.34 -9.28 0.00
C LEU A 102 18.73 -9.78 1.40
N SER A 103 19.40 -10.92 1.48
CA SER A 103 19.89 -11.48 2.76
C SER A 103 20.94 -10.59 3.42
N LYS A 104 21.78 -9.92 2.62
CA LYS A 104 22.78 -8.96 3.12
C LYS A 104 22.09 -7.72 3.66
N LEU A 105 21.18 -7.13 2.88
CA LEU A 105 20.38 -5.98 3.28
C LEU A 105 19.59 -6.26 4.58
N SER A 106 18.96 -7.42 4.71
CA SER A 106 18.28 -7.83 5.95
C SER A 106 19.23 -7.81 7.15
N LYS A 107 20.44 -8.36 7.02
CA LYS A 107 21.43 -8.39 8.09
C LYS A 107 21.95 -7.00 8.44
N ASP A 108 22.13 -6.14 7.45
CA ASP A 108 22.62 -4.79 7.66
C ASP A 108 21.52 -3.91 8.29
N ILE A 109 20.24 -4.12 7.96
CA ILE A 109 19.08 -3.58 8.68
C ILE A 109 19.07 -4.07 10.14
N ASP A 110 19.21 -5.38 10.35
CA ASP A 110 19.22 -5.98 11.70
C ASP A 110 20.39 -5.49 12.57
N ARG A 111 21.50 -5.05 11.95
CA ARG A 111 22.66 -4.46 12.66
C ARG A 111 22.43 -3.02 13.09
N LEU A 112 21.65 -2.25 12.33
CA LEU A 112 21.33 -0.85 12.67
C LEU A 112 20.18 -0.74 13.64
N LEU A 113 19.30 -1.74 13.68
CA LEU A 113 18.28 -1.84 14.71
C LEU A 113 18.92 -2.38 16.00
N PRO A 114 18.89 -1.62 17.12
CA PRO A 114 19.31 -2.15 18.39
C PRO A 114 18.51 -3.41 18.74
N PRO A 115 19.09 -4.42 19.42
CA PRO A 115 18.32 -5.52 19.99
C PRO A 115 17.15 -4.94 20.80
N LEU A 116 15.93 -5.42 20.53
CA LEU A 116 14.70 -4.89 21.14
C LEU A 116 14.71 -4.90 22.68
N GLU A 117 15.66 -5.60 23.30
CA GLU A 117 15.78 -5.79 24.75
C GLU A 117 16.98 -5.06 25.40
N SER A 118 17.70 -4.20 24.65
CA SER A 118 18.77 -3.38 25.22
C SER A 118 18.21 -2.38 26.26
N PRO A 119 18.78 -2.28 27.49
CA PRO A 119 18.39 -1.28 28.47
C PRO A 119 18.59 0.15 27.91
N GLY A 120 17.50 0.80 27.51
CA GLY A 120 17.51 2.14 26.89
C GLY A 120 17.05 2.18 25.43
N SER A 121 16.76 1.03 24.80
CA SER A 121 16.09 0.99 23.51
C SER A 121 14.61 1.33 23.68
N VAL A 122 14.20 2.53 23.27
CA VAL A 122 12.79 2.86 23.12
C VAL A 122 12.27 2.15 21.86
N PRO A 123 11.18 1.36 21.93
CA PRO A 123 10.61 0.77 20.74
C PRO A 123 10.23 1.89 19.77
N PHE A 124 10.79 1.87 18.56
CA PHE A 124 10.56 2.89 17.52
C PHE A 124 9.06 3.15 17.26
N CYS A 125 8.24 2.10 17.41
CA CYS A 125 6.78 2.16 17.22
C CYS A 125 5.95 2.21 18.50
N ASN A 126 6.57 2.19 19.69
CA ASN A 126 5.84 2.28 20.95
C ASN A 126 6.80 2.69 22.08
N PRO A 127 7.28 3.95 22.10
CA PRO A 127 8.02 4.42 23.25
C PRO A 127 7.17 4.13 24.50
N PRO A 128 7.76 3.73 25.64
CA PRO A 128 7.00 3.56 26.87
C PRO A 128 6.42 4.93 27.26
N VAL A 129 5.23 5.24 26.74
CA VAL A 129 4.51 6.46 27.07
C VAL A 129 4.12 6.31 28.51
N LYS A 130 4.81 7.04 29.38
CA LYS A 130 4.36 7.20 30.76
C LYS A 130 3.08 8.03 30.68
N PHE A 131 1.94 7.36 30.83
CA PHE A 131 0.68 8.06 30.95
C PHE A 131 0.69 8.85 32.25
N ASP A 132 0.69 10.16 32.12
CA ASP A 132 0.36 11.03 33.24
C ASP A 132 -1.13 10.82 33.54
N VAL A 133 -1.40 10.12 34.64
CA VAL A 133 -2.74 9.77 35.11
C VAL A 133 -3.58 11.04 35.31
N GLU A 134 -2.97 12.13 35.78
CA GLU A 134 -3.68 13.39 35.95
C GLU A 134 -4.04 14.02 34.61
N LEU A 135 -3.12 14.01 33.65
CA LEU A 135 -3.36 14.60 32.32
C LEU A 135 -4.45 13.83 31.57
N VAL A 136 -4.39 12.50 31.61
CA VAL A 136 -5.42 11.64 31.03
C VAL A 136 -6.76 11.87 31.73
N GLY A 137 -6.78 11.92 33.06
CA GLY A 137 -7.99 12.20 33.83
C GLY A 137 -8.59 13.57 33.51
N LYS A 138 -7.77 14.62 33.37
CA LYS A 138 -8.21 15.95 32.91
C LYS A 138 -8.81 15.88 31.50
N GLY A 139 -8.21 15.10 30.59
CA GLY A 139 -8.72 14.88 29.23
C GLY A 139 -10.09 14.19 29.21
N VAL A 140 -10.27 13.18 30.06
CA VAL A 140 -11.55 12.47 30.22
C VAL A 140 -12.62 13.42 30.80
N ALA A 141 -12.27 14.21 31.82
CA ALA A 141 -13.18 15.20 32.39
C ALA A 141 -13.59 16.28 31.38
N ASP A 142 -12.61 16.83 30.64
CA ASP A 142 -12.86 17.81 29.57
C ASP A 142 -13.79 17.25 28.48
N HIS A 143 -13.70 15.95 28.18
CA HIS A 143 -14.64 15.28 27.27
C HIS A 143 -16.08 15.27 27.81
N PHE A 144 -16.29 14.94 29.09
CA PHE A 144 -17.62 15.01 29.69
C PHE A 144 -18.22 16.42 29.66
N PHE A 145 -17.40 17.44 29.92
CA PHE A 145 -17.85 18.84 29.88
C PHE A 145 -18.25 19.29 28.48
N ARG A 146 -17.51 18.89 27.44
CA ARG A 146 -17.86 19.15 26.04
C ARG A 146 -19.20 18.53 25.65
N ASN A 147 -19.51 17.36 26.19
CA ASN A 147 -20.76 16.65 25.93
C ASN A 147 -21.93 17.14 26.79
N GLY A 148 -21.69 18.09 27.71
CA GLY A 148 -22.72 18.60 28.63
C GLY A 148 -22.99 17.75 29.85
N GLN A 149 -22.22 16.68 30.05
CA GLN A 149 -22.33 15.79 31.20
C GLN A 149 -21.54 16.36 32.38
N PHE A 150 -21.90 17.57 32.81
CA PHE A 150 -21.16 18.28 33.88
C PHE A 150 -21.20 17.54 35.21
N GLY A 151 -22.32 16.88 35.54
CA GLY A 151 -22.44 16.09 36.77
C GLY A 151 -21.48 14.90 36.81
N VAL A 152 -21.38 14.17 35.69
CA VAL A 152 -20.47 13.02 35.54
C VAL A 152 -19.02 13.48 35.55
N GLY A 153 -18.70 14.53 34.80
CA GLY A 153 -17.34 15.09 34.79
C GLY A 153 -16.88 15.58 36.17
N ASN A 154 -17.77 16.19 36.96
CA ASN A 154 -17.45 16.62 38.32
C ASN A 154 -17.29 15.43 39.28
N ALA A 155 -18.18 14.43 39.19
CA ALA A 155 -18.06 13.22 40.00
C ALA A 155 -16.74 12.49 39.69
N PHE A 156 -16.38 12.40 38.41
CA PHE A 156 -15.12 11.83 37.96
C PHE A 156 -13.91 12.58 38.51
N LEU A 157 -13.86 13.92 38.41
CA LEU A 157 -12.74 14.70 38.96
C LEU A 157 -12.58 14.51 40.48
N ARG A 158 -13.70 14.51 41.20
CA ARG A 158 -13.73 14.30 42.66
C ARG A 158 -13.24 12.89 43.03
N GLU A 159 -13.69 11.87 42.32
CA GLU A 159 -13.30 10.47 42.57
C GLU A 159 -11.86 10.19 42.15
N ALA A 160 -11.39 10.83 41.07
CA ALA A 160 -10.02 10.75 40.61
C ALA A 160 -9.03 11.58 41.45
N GLY A 161 -9.51 12.41 42.39
CA GLY A 161 -8.68 13.29 43.22
C GLY A 161 -7.96 14.38 42.42
N ILE A 162 -8.48 14.75 41.25
CA ILE A 162 -7.87 15.74 40.36
C ILE A 162 -8.43 17.12 40.68
N ASP A 163 -7.55 18.10 40.86
CA ASP A 163 -7.96 19.48 41.16
C ASP A 163 -8.93 20.05 40.11
N GLU A 164 -10.07 20.55 40.59
CA GLU A 164 -11.14 21.09 39.76
C GLU A 164 -10.80 22.50 39.22
N GLY A 165 -9.82 23.18 39.83
CA GLY A 165 -9.52 24.60 39.60
C GLY A 165 -9.24 24.95 38.14
N GLY A 166 -8.46 24.11 37.44
CA GLY A 166 -8.14 24.31 36.02
C GLY A 166 -9.27 23.97 35.04
N SER A 167 -10.25 23.16 35.46
CA SER A 167 -11.32 22.69 34.58
C SER A 167 -12.59 23.55 34.69
N LEU A 168 -12.86 24.18 35.83
CA LEU A 168 -14.01 25.07 36.04
C LEU A 168 -14.06 26.23 35.03
N ALA A 169 -12.93 26.88 34.74
CA ALA A 169 -12.85 27.95 33.72
C ALA A 169 -13.25 27.46 32.31
N LYS A 170 -12.95 26.19 31.99
CA LYS A 170 -13.32 25.59 30.70
C LYS A 170 -14.80 25.20 30.62
N LYS A 171 -15.52 25.08 31.75
CA LYS A 171 -16.94 24.68 31.77
C LYS A 171 -17.88 25.79 31.31
N SER A 172 -17.54 27.06 31.60
CA SER A 172 -18.43 28.20 31.33
C SER A 172 -18.82 28.33 29.85
N PRO A 173 -17.87 28.31 28.88
CA PRO A 173 -18.22 28.41 27.47
C PRO A 173 -19.07 27.22 26.98
N PHE A 174 -18.77 26.01 27.45
CA PHE A 174 -19.56 24.83 27.06
C PHE A 174 -20.98 24.90 27.61
N ARG A 175 -21.19 25.42 28.81
CA ARG A 175 -22.54 25.59 29.37
C ARG A 175 -23.36 26.59 28.56
N GLU A 176 -22.79 27.73 28.19
CA GLU A 176 -23.46 28.71 27.33
C GLU A 176 -23.80 28.09 25.97
N MET A 177 -22.81 27.47 25.31
CA MET A 177 -22.98 26.79 24.02
C MET A 177 -24.09 25.73 24.05
N LEU A 178 -24.11 24.87 25.07
CA LEU A 178 -25.08 23.79 25.19
C LEU A 178 -26.50 24.30 25.51
N THR A 179 -26.60 25.41 26.22
CA THR A 179 -27.88 26.10 26.45
C THR A 179 -28.45 26.60 25.13
N ILE A 180 -27.64 27.32 24.35
CA ILE A 180 -28.02 27.82 23.02
C ILE A 180 -28.41 26.66 22.09
N LEU A 181 -27.65 25.56 22.09
CA LEU A 181 -27.99 24.36 21.33
C LEU A 181 -29.33 23.76 21.75
N GLY A 182 -29.63 23.76 23.06
CA GLY A 182 -30.93 23.34 23.59
C GLY A 182 -32.08 24.21 23.11
N ASP A 183 -31.88 25.53 23.08
CA ASP A 183 -32.87 26.49 22.61
C ASP A 183 -33.09 26.38 21.10
N LEU A 184 -32.01 26.20 20.32
CA LEU A 184 -32.09 25.93 18.88
C LEU A 184 -32.89 24.66 18.57
N LYS A 185 -32.72 23.58 19.35
CA LYS A 185 -33.53 22.35 19.22
C LYS A 185 -35.02 22.60 19.47
N LYS A 186 -35.36 23.50 20.39
CA LYS A 186 -36.73 23.95 20.67
C LYS A 186 -37.24 25.00 19.67
N ARG A 187 -36.45 25.33 18.64
CA ARG A 187 -36.70 26.40 17.67
C ARG A 187 -36.79 27.78 18.30
N ILE A 188 -36.12 28.01 19.43
CA ILE A 188 -36.01 29.33 20.05
C ILE A 188 -34.69 29.94 19.54
N LEU A 189 -34.79 30.94 18.66
CA LEU A 189 -33.62 31.50 17.95
C LEU A 189 -33.03 32.72 18.65
N GLY A 190 -33.80 33.43 19.46
CA GLY A 190 -33.37 34.66 20.14
C GLY A 190 -32.06 34.51 20.92
N PRO A 191 -31.88 33.48 21.78
CA PRO A 191 -30.63 33.27 22.50
C PRO A 191 -29.43 33.03 21.58
N ALA A 192 -29.62 32.37 20.44
CA ALA A 192 -28.56 32.14 19.48
C ALA A 192 -28.18 33.42 18.70
N ILE A 193 -29.17 34.24 18.35
CA ILE A 193 -28.97 35.51 17.63
C ILE A 193 -28.23 36.50 18.53
N THR A 194 -28.70 36.71 19.75
CA THR A 194 -28.04 37.60 20.73
C THR A 194 -26.60 37.17 21.04
N TRP A 195 -26.35 35.86 21.12
CA TRP A 195 -24.99 35.34 21.25
C TRP A 195 -24.11 35.65 20.02
N ALA A 196 -24.67 35.49 18.81
CA ALA A 196 -23.95 35.75 17.57
C ALA A 196 -23.64 37.25 17.38
N GLU A 197 -24.56 38.15 17.75
CA GLU A 197 -24.34 39.60 17.76
C GLU A 197 -23.22 39.99 18.74
N LYS A 198 -23.23 39.41 19.94
CA LYS A 198 -22.20 39.67 20.95
C LYS A 198 -20.80 39.21 20.52
N HIS A 199 -20.70 38.15 19.72
CA HIS A 199 -19.42 37.58 19.24
C HIS A 199 -19.13 37.90 17.77
N GLN A 200 -19.79 38.91 17.19
CA GLN A 200 -19.75 39.20 15.76
C GLN A 200 -18.32 39.41 15.24
N GLU A 201 -17.49 40.20 15.93
CA GLU A 201 -16.10 40.46 15.54
C GLU A 201 -15.27 39.18 15.40
N GLN A 202 -15.41 38.25 16.36
CA GLN A 202 -14.72 36.96 16.35
C GLN A 202 -15.24 36.03 15.24
N LEU A 203 -16.53 36.12 14.93
CA LEU A 203 -17.15 35.35 13.86
C LEU A 203 -16.71 35.87 12.48
N GLU A 204 -16.57 37.18 12.32
CA GLU A 204 -16.09 37.82 11.10
C GLU A 204 -14.62 37.49 10.83
N GLU A 205 -13.75 37.55 11.85
CA GLU A 205 -12.35 37.14 11.75
C GLU A 205 -12.22 35.68 11.26
N ARG A 206 -13.06 34.79 11.80
CA ARG A 206 -13.11 33.37 11.41
C ARG A 206 -13.91 33.12 10.12
N ARG A 207 -14.43 34.17 9.47
CA ARG A 207 -15.27 34.11 8.28
C ARG A 207 -16.47 33.17 8.43
N SER A 208 -17.06 33.14 9.62
CA SER A 208 -18.21 32.29 9.95
C SER A 208 -19.52 32.94 9.51
N ASN A 209 -20.34 32.20 8.76
CA ASN A 209 -21.64 32.66 8.26
C ASN A 209 -22.80 32.43 9.26
N ILE A 210 -22.51 32.15 10.53
CA ILE A 210 -23.53 31.68 11.48
C ILE A 210 -24.62 32.72 11.78
N ALA A 211 -24.26 33.99 11.90
CA ALA A 211 -25.20 35.09 12.14
C ALA A 211 -26.24 35.19 11.00
N PHE A 212 -25.77 35.15 9.75
CA PHE A 212 -26.65 35.16 8.57
C PHE A 212 -27.59 33.95 8.54
N ARG A 213 -27.08 32.75 8.85
CA ARG A 213 -27.90 31.53 8.89
C ARG A 213 -29.00 31.60 9.95
N LEU A 214 -28.72 32.18 11.11
CA LEU A 214 -29.70 32.35 12.18
C LEU A 214 -30.83 33.29 11.76
N HIS A 215 -30.52 34.46 11.18
CA HIS A 215 -31.52 35.39 10.67
C HIS A 215 -32.30 34.83 9.48
N SER A 216 -31.65 34.10 8.57
CA SER A 216 -32.32 33.45 7.44
C SER A 216 -33.34 32.40 7.92
N LEU A 217 -32.97 31.64 8.97
CA LEU A 217 -33.84 30.64 9.56
C LEU A 217 -35.01 31.28 10.34
N GLU A 218 -34.76 32.42 10.99
CA GLU A 218 -35.80 33.23 11.62
C GLU A 218 -36.78 33.80 10.58
N TYR A 219 -36.28 34.38 9.49
CA TYR A 219 -37.10 34.87 8.39
C TYR A 219 -37.98 33.78 7.77
N THR A 220 -37.39 32.61 7.50
CA THR A 220 -38.13 31.45 6.98
C THR A 220 -39.23 30.99 7.93
N ARG A 221 -39.03 31.12 9.24
CA ARG A 221 -40.06 30.82 10.23
C ARG A 221 -41.22 31.81 10.16
N TYR A 222 -40.97 33.11 9.99
CA TYR A 222 -42.03 34.11 9.87
C TYR A 222 -42.88 33.96 8.60
N LEU A 223 -42.32 33.35 7.55
CA LEU A 223 -43.04 33.09 6.29
C LEU A 223 -43.90 31.82 6.30
N ARG A 224 -43.78 30.97 7.33
CA ARG A 224 -44.49 29.69 7.43
C ARG A 224 -45.71 29.80 8.35
#